data_AF-A0A3C0S996-F1
#
_entry.id   AF-A0A3C0S996-F1
#
_cell.length_a   1.000
_cell.length_b   1.000
_cell.length_c   1.000
_cell.angle_alpha   90.00
_cell.angle_beta   90.00
_cell.angle_gamma   90.00
#
_symmetry.space_group_name_H-M   'P 1'
#
loop_
_entity.id
_entity.type
_entity.pdbx_description
1 polymer ?
#
loop_
_entity_poly.entity_id
_entity_poly.type
_entity_poly.pdbx_seq_one_letter_code
_entity_poly.pdbx_strand_id
1 'polypeptide(L)'
;MFFAKLHPLLVHFPVGLLVSGVLFELYGNLRGENSVAQAGAFNVRFGFWCSLPVAVVGFLGVMSIEAKDEFKPFLSRHILFAFSTVFLFLGVMLLSRFCDRTWGKMVYYFFLMAGLLAVLGAGYYGGELVHRFNLPVGP
;
A
#
# COMPACT_ATOMS: atom_id res chain seq x y z
N MET A 1 -15.96 16.47 0.42
CA MET A 1 -16.50 15.13 0.76
C MET A 1 -16.50 14.10 -0.39
N PHE A 2 -16.71 14.46 -1.67
CA PHE A 2 -16.73 13.46 -2.77
C PHE A 2 -15.50 12.54 -2.79
N PHE A 3 -14.29 13.10 -2.77
CA PHE A 3 -13.05 12.33 -2.77
C PHE A 3 -12.87 11.48 -1.51
N ALA A 4 -13.34 11.95 -0.35
CA ALA A 4 -13.30 11.19 0.89
C ALA A 4 -14.19 9.93 0.82
N LYS A 5 -15.33 10.00 0.12
CA LYS A 5 -16.19 8.84 -0.15
C LYS A 5 -15.62 7.89 -1.21
N LEU A 6 -14.95 8.45 -2.22
CA LEU A 6 -14.40 7.70 -3.35
C LEU A 6 -13.12 6.93 -2.96
N HIS A 7 -12.26 7.50 -2.13
CA HIS A 7 -10.98 6.89 -1.75
C HIS A 7 -11.12 5.46 -1.20
N PRO A 8 -11.99 5.18 -0.21
CA PRO A 8 -12.22 3.82 0.30
C PRO A 8 -12.67 2.81 -0.76
N LEU A 9 -13.34 3.23 -1.83
CA LEU A 9 -13.72 2.34 -2.92
C LEU A 9 -12.51 1.96 -3.78
N LEU A 10 -11.63 2.92 -4.03
CA LEU A 10 -10.49 2.73 -4.92
C LEU A 10 -9.30 2.01 -4.27
N VAL A 11 -9.11 2.13 -2.94
CA VAL A 11 -7.94 1.55 -2.25
C VAL A 11 -7.86 0.03 -2.30
N HIS A 12 -9.00 -0.66 -2.36
CA HIS A 12 -9.04 -2.12 -2.29
C HIS A 12 -8.24 -2.78 -3.43
N PHE A 13 -8.26 -2.17 -4.61
CA PHE A 13 -7.58 -2.72 -5.78
C PHE A 13 -6.04 -2.71 -5.65
N PRO A 14 -5.36 -1.57 -5.47
CA PRO A 14 -3.92 -1.55 -5.23
C PRO A 14 -3.53 -2.29 -3.94
N VAL A 15 -4.35 -2.26 -2.87
CA VAL A 15 -4.07 -3.04 -1.66
C VAL A 15 -4.05 -4.54 -1.96
N GLY A 16 -5.07 -5.06 -2.65
CA GLY A 16 -5.13 -6.47 -3.04
C GLY A 16 -3.95 -6.89 -3.92
N LEU A 17 -3.56 -6.05 -4.88
CA LEU A 17 -2.39 -6.27 -5.73
C LEU A 17 -1.08 -6.26 -4.95
N LEU A 18 -0.84 -5.27 -4.10
CA LEU A 18 0.39 -5.17 -3.32
C LEU A 18 0.52 -6.33 -2.32
N VAL A 19 -0.56 -6.66 -1.60
CA VAL A 19 -0.55 -7.76 -0.61
C VAL A 19 -0.33 -9.11 -1.30
N SER A 20 -1.16 -9.43 -2.30
CA SER A 20 -1.00 -10.70 -3.05
C SER A 20 0.34 -10.75 -3.78
N GLY A 21 0.81 -9.62 -4.30
CA GLY A 21 2.09 -9.50 -5.01
C GLY A 21 3.27 -9.90 -4.15
N VAL A 22 3.35 -9.35 -2.93
CA VAL A 22 4.38 -9.72 -1.96
C VAL A 22 4.28 -11.20 -1.60
N LEU A 23 3.07 -11.70 -1.30
CA LEU A 23 2.88 -13.10 -0.89
C LEU A 23 3.28 -14.08 -2.00
N PHE A 24 2.87 -13.83 -3.24
CA PHE A 24 3.21 -14.66 -4.39
C PHE A 24 4.69 -14.60 -4.72
N GLU A 25 5.31 -13.42 -4.63
CA GLU A 25 6.73 -13.29 -4.89
C GLU A 25 7.58 -14.04 -3.86
N LEU A 26 7.25 -13.90 -2.56
CA LEU A 26 7.93 -14.64 -1.50
C LEU A 26 7.70 -16.15 -1.63
N TYR A 27 6.45 -16.58 -1.80
CA TYR A 27 6.11 -18.00 -1.95
C TYR A 27 6.80 -18.61 -3.17
N GLY A 28 6.70 -17.96 -4.33
CA GLY A 28 7.28 -18.45 -5.58
C GLY A 28 8.79 -18.60 -5.48
N ASN A 29 9.48 -17.62 -4.89
CA ASN A 29 10.94 -17.70 -4.70
C ASN A 29 11.33 -18.76 -3.66
N LEU A 30 10.56 -18.94 -2.57
CA LEU A 30 10.82 -19.97 -1.56
C LEU A 30 10.59 -21.39 -2.08
N ARG A 31 9.62 -21.57 -2.98
CA ARG A 31 9.26 -22.87 -3.57
C ARG A 31 9.96 -23.17 -4.90
N GLY A 32 10.67 -22.20 -5.48
CA GLY A 32 11.24 -22.33 -6.82
C GLY A 32 10.19 -22.29 -7.94
N GLU A 33 8.98 -21.80 -7.64
CA GLU A 33 7.88 -21.66 -8.60
C GLU A 33 7.98 -20.31 -9.34
N ASN A 34 8.74 -20.30 -10.44
CA ASN A 34 9.02 -19.09 -11.23
C ASN A 34 7.77 -18.37 -11.73
N SER A 35 6.71 -19.09 -12.09
CA SER A 35 5.45 -18.50 -12.56
C SER A 35 4.75 -17.70 -11.46
N VAL A 36 4.71 -18.23 -10.23
CA VAL A 36 4.12 -17.55 -9.08
C VAL A 36 4.95 -16.35 -8.68
N ALA A 37 6.28 -16.47 -8.70
CA ALA A 37 7.18 -15.35 -8.43
C ALA A 37 7.00 -14.20 -9.44
N GLN A 38 6.85 -14.53 -10.73
CA GLN A 38 6.59 -13.54 -11.79
C GLN A 38 5.21 -12.87 -11.64
N ALA A 39 4.17 -13.63 -11.29
CA ALA A 39 2.86 -13.09 -10.99
C ALA A 39 2.91 -12.12 -9.78
N GLY A 40 3.68 -12.49 -8.75
CA GLY A 40 3.95 -11.63 -7.59
C GLY A 40 4.59 -10.30 -7.98
N ALA A 41 5.71 -10.36 -8.71
CA ALA A 41 6.42 -9.18 -9.18
C ALA A 41 5.56 -8.30 -10.10
N PHE A 42 4.71 -8.90 -10.95
CA PHE A 42 3.74 -8.17 -11.77
C PHE A 42 2.71 -7.43 -10.90
N ASN A 43 2.12 -8.11 -9.93
CA ASN A 43 1.14 -7.52 -9.02
C ASN A 43 1.73 -6.36 -8.21
N VAL A 44 2.97 -6.49 -7.72
CA VAL A 44 3.66 -5.40 -7.01
C VAL A 44 3.83 -4.17 -7.92
N ARG A 45 4.31 -4.37 -9.16
CA ARG A 45 4.52 -3.29 -10.13
C ARG A 45 3.20 -2.60 -10.49
N PHE A 46 2.18 -3.38 -10.80
CA PHE A 46 0.89 -2.84 -11.21
C PHE A 46 0.17 -2.18 -10.03
N GLY A 47 0.21 -2.80 -8.85
CA GLY A 47 -0.31 -2.24 -7.60
C GLY A 47 0.34 -0.91 -7.24
N PHE A 48 1.66 -0.77 -7.41
CA PHE A 48 2.35 0.50 -7.23
C PHE A 48 1.80 1.58 -8.15
N TRP A 49 1.67 1.33 -9.45
CA TRP A 49 1.11 2.31 -10.39
C TRP A 49 -0.33 2.67 -10.08
N CYS A 50 -1.16 1.69 -9.68
CA CYS A 50 -2.53 1.94 -9.24
C CYS A 50 -2.59 2.72 -7.92
N SER A 51 -1.59 2.63 -7.05
CA SER A 51 -1.57 3.35 -5.77
C SER A 51 -1.40 4.87 -5.92
N LEU A 52 -0.72 5.33 -6.99
CA LEU A 52 -0.47 6.76 -7.22
C LEU A 52 -1.75 7.59 -7.39
N PRO A 53 -2.68 7.27 -8.32
CA PRO A 53 -3.93 8.02 -8.43
C PRO A 53 -4.78 7.91 -7.16
N VAL A 54 -4.74 6.76 -6.46
CA VAL A 54 -5.49 6.57 -5.21
C VAL A 54 -4.93 7.44 -4.07
N ALA A 55 -3.62 7.64 -4.01
CA ALA A 55 -2.98 8.55 -3.07
C ALA A 55 -3.40 10.00 -3.33
N VAL A 56 -3.48 10.42 -4.60
CA VAL A 56 -3.99 11.75 -4.98
C VAL A 56 -5.45 11.91 -4.53
N VAL A 57 -6.31 10.92 -4.82
CA VAL A 57 -7.72 10.94 -4.38
C VAL A 57 -7.83 10.97 -2.85
N GLY A 58 -6.98 10.22 -2.14
CA GLY A 58 -6.92 10.24 -0.67
C GLY A 58 -6.52 11.61 -0.11
N PHE A 59 -5.49 12.23 -0.69
CA PHE A 59 -5.04 13.57 -0.32
C PHE A 59 -6.15 14.63 -0.51
N LEU A 60 -6.82 14.61 -1.66
CA LEU A 60 -7.99 15.47 -1.91
C LEU A 60 -9.15 15.18 -0.93
N GLY A 61 -9.30 13.91 -0.53
CA GLY A 61 -10.23 13.49 0.51
C GLY A 61 -9.94 14.16 1.85
N VAL A 62 -8.69 14.11 2.31
CA VAL A 62 -8.21 14.74 3.55
C VAL A 62 -8.44 16.26 3.54
N MET A 63 -8.15 16.94 2.43
CA MET A 63 -8.43 18.38 2.30
C MET A 63 -9.92 18.74 2.36
N SER A 64 -10.80 17.76 2.19
CA SER A 64 -12.25 17.95 2.12
C SER A 64 -13.01 17.56 3.39
N ILE A 65 -12.29 17.17 4.45
CA ILE A 65 -12.83 16.81 5.76
C ILE A 65 -12.32 17.79 6.83
N GLU A 66 -13.19 18.17 7.76
CA GLU A 66 -12.77 18.87 8.97
C GLU A 66 -12.24 17.85 9.97
N ALA A 67 -10.92 17.85 10.17
CA ALA A 67 -10.28 16.93 11.11
C ALA A 67 -10.63 17.30 12.56
N LYS A 68 -11.47 16.49 13.22
CA LYS A 68 -11.75 16.62 14.66
C LYS A 68 -10.62 15.99 15.47
N ASP A 69 -10.36 16.52 16.66
CA ASP A 69 -9.24 16.10 17.51
C ASP A 69 -9.27 14.61 17.87
N GLU A 70 -10.46 14.01 17.93
CA GLU A 70 -10.66 12.60 18.28
C GLU A 70 -10.03 11.62 17.28
N PHE A 71 -10.08 11.92 15.99
CA PHE A 71 -9.58 11.01 14.94
C PHE A 71 -8.29 11.48 14.27
N LYS A 72 -7.82 12.70 14.56
CA LYS A 72 -6.54 13.23 14.05
C LYS A 72 -5.37 12.24 14.23
N PRO A 73 -5.17 11.58 15.40
CA PRO A 73 -4.05 10.65 15.56
C PRO A 73 -4.14 9.43 14.63
N PHE A 74 -5.36 8.92 14.39
CA PHE A 74 -5.60 7.80 13.48
C PHE A 74 -5.39 8.21 12.03
N LEU A 75 -5.87 9.41 11.67
CA LEU A 75 -5.69 9.98 10.35
C LEU A 75 -4.21 10.20 10.03
N SER A 76 -3.44 10.77 10.95
CA SER A 76 -1.99 10.97 10.78
C SER A 76 -1.24 9.65 10.62
N ARG A 77 -1.59 8.62 11.40
CA ARG A 77 -0.99 7.27 11.25
C ARG A 77 -1.37 6.63 9.92
N HIS A 78 -2.64 6.71 9.50
CA HIS A 78 -3.07 6.23 8.20
C HIS A 78 -2.27 6.89 7.06
N ILE A 79 -2.14 8.22 7.09
CA ILE A 79 -1.35 8.98 6.11
C ILE A 79 0.11 8.54 6.12
N LEU A 80 0.73 8.43 7.31
CA LEU A 80 2.11 7.96 7.44
C LEU A 80 2.30 6.60 6.78
N PHE A 81 1.47 5.60 7.12
CA PHE A 81 1.56 4.26 6.56
C PHE A 81 1.25 4.24 5.06
N ALA A 82 0.32 5.05 4.57
CA ALA A 82 0.00 5.16 3.16
C ALA A 82 1.19 5.70 2.34
N PHE A 83 1.84 6.77 2.81
CA PHE A 83 3.04 7.29 2.16
C PHE A 83 4.23 6.34 2.29
N SER A 84 4.44 5.74 3.46
CA SER A 84 5.46 4.70 3.64
C SER A 84 5.26 3.55 2.66
N THR A 85 4.02 3.11 2.42
CA THR A 85 3.69 2.09 1.41
C THR A 85 4.20 2.50 0.03
N VAL A 86 3.85 3.70 -0.44
CA VAL A 86 4.27 4.19 -1.76
C VAL A 86 5.79 4.27 -1.88
N PHE A 87 6.49 4.84 -0.88
CA PHE A 87 7.94 4.97 -0.91
C PHE A 87 8.67 3.64 -0.81
N LEU A 88 8.18 2.69 -0.01
CA LEU A 88 8.76 1.37 0.11
C LEU A 88 8.60 0.58 -1.19
N PHE A 89 7.42 0.60 -1.82
CA PHE A 89 7.23 -0.06 -3.11
C PHE A 89 7.96 0.66 -4.26
N LEU A 90 8.13 1.98 -4.21
CA LEU A 90 9.06 2.68 -5.10
C LEU A 90 10.50 2.17 -4.90
N GLY A 91 10.93 1.95 -3.65
CA GLY A 91 12.21 1.34 -3.35
C GLY A 91 12.35 -0.06 -3.95
N VAL A 92 11.31 -0.91 -3.85
CA VAL A 92 11.26 -2.23 -4.50
C VAL A 92 11.46 -2.08 -6.03
N MET A 93 10.79 -1.13 -6.66
CA MET A 93 10.92 -0.85 -8.10
C MET A 93 12.35 -0.44 -8.53
N LEU A 94 13.04 0.31 -7.68
CA LEU A 94 14.41 0.76 -7.96
C LEU A 94 15.42 -0.36 -7.67
N LEU A 95 15.23 -1.09 -6.57
CA LEU A 95 16.11 -2.17 -6.11
C LEU A 95 16.02 -3.43 -6.97
N SER A 96 14.90 -3.65 -7.69
CA SER A 96 14.78 -4.79 -8.61
C SER A 96 15.87 -4.81 -9.70
N ARG A 97 16.53 -3.67 -9.96
CA ARG A 97 17.65 -3.54 -10.91
C ARG A 97 19.01 -3.96 -10.32
N PHE A 98 19.10 -4.13 -9.01
CA PHE A 98 20.36 -4.40 -8.29
C PHE A 98 20.40 -5.80 -7.65
N CYS A 99 19.46 -6.68 -8.03
CA CYS A 99 19.35 -8.03 -7.49
C CYS A 99 20.51 -8.97 -7.88
N ASP A 100 21.47 -8.55 -8.70
CA ASP A 100 22.65 -9.35 -9.04
C ASP A 100 23.66 -9.46 -7.88
N ARG A 101 23.56 -8.56 -6.89
CA ARG A 101 24.40 -8.56 -5.69
C ARG A 101 23.64 -9.09 -4.48
N THR A 102 24.29 -9.89 -3.64
CA THR A 102 23.68 -10.48 -2.43
C THR A 102 23.09 -9.42 -1.49
N TRP A 103 23.77 -8.28 -1.32
CA TRP A 103 23.26 -7.17 -0.52
C TRP A 103 22.00 -6.54 -1.14
N GLY A 104 21.98 -6.39 -2.47
CA GLY A 104 20.82 -5.84 -3.20
C GLY A 104 19.57 -6.70 -3.01
N LYS A 105 19.72 -8.04 -3.04
CA LYS A 105 18.63 -8.97 -2.73
C LYS A 105 18.12 -8.83 -1.29
N MET A 106 19.00 -8.68 -0.31
CA MET A 106 18.59 -8.50 1.09
C MET A 106 17.81 -7.20 1.29
N VAL A 107 18.29 -6.08 0.73
CA VAL A 107 17.60 -4.79 0.82
C VAL A 107 16.26 -4.85 0.06
N TYR A 108 16.22 -5.51 -1.10
CA TYR A 108 14.98 -5.74 -1.86
C TYR A 108 13.91 -6.42 -1.02
N TYR A 109 14.21 -7.55 -0.40
CA TYR A 109 13.25 -8.29 0.43
C TYR A 109 12.88 -7.55 1.72
N PHE A 110 13.80 -6.77 2.29
CA PHE A 110 13.49 -5.89 3.40
C PHE A 110 12.43 -4.84 3.01
N PHE A 111 12.63 -4.16 1.88
CA PHE A 111 11.65 -3.19 1.36
C PHE A 111 10.31 -3.85 1.01
N LEU A 112 10.34 -5.05 0.44
CA LEU A 112 9.14 -5.81 0.10
C LEU A 112 8.32 -6.17 1.36
N MET A 113 8.99 -6.66 2.41
CA MET A 113 8.33 -7.02 3.68
C MET A 113 7.87 -5.77 4.45
N ALA A 114 8.71 -4.74 4.52
CA ALA A 114 8.33 -3.48 5.15
C ALA A 114 7.13 -2.84 4.42
N GLY A 115 7.09 -2.91 3.09
CA GLY A 115 5.97 -2.45 2.27
C GLY A 115 4.68 -3.21 2.55
N LEU A 116 4.76 -4.54 2.74
CA LEU A 116 3.63 -5.36 3.17
C LEU A 116 3.09 -4.91 4.54
N LEU A 117 3.96 -4.76 5.53
CA LEU A 117 3.55 -4.30 6.86
C LEU A 117 2.96 -2.88 6.80
N ALA A 118 3.52 -2.02 5.95
CA ALA A 118 3.03 -0.66 5.77
C ALA A 118 1.62 -0.62 5.15
N VAL A 119 1.35 -1.41 4.10
CA VAL A 119 0.03 -1.43 3.46
C VAL A 119 -1.04 -2.03 4.37
N LEU A 120 -0.69 -3.05 5.16
CA LEU A 120 -1.58 -3.61 6.19
C LEU A 120 -1.86 -2.58 7.30
N GLY A 121 -0.84 -1.84 7.75
CA GLY A 121 -0.99 -0.75 8.70
C GLY A 121 -1.90 0.36 8.16
N ALA A 122 -1.71 0.77 6.91
CA ALA A 122 -2.57 1.76 6.25
C ALA A 122 -4.02 1.27 6.20
N GLY A 123 -4.24 0.00 5.84
CA GLY A 123 -5.56 -0.63 5.85
C GLY A 123 -6.21 -0.65 7.24
N TYR A 124 -5.46 -1.01 8.28
CA TYR A 124 -5.96 -1.03 9.66
C TYR A 124 -6.42 0.36 10.12
N TYR A 125 -5.58 1.39 10.01
CA TYR A 125 -5.95 2.74 10.43
C TYR A 125 -7.05 3.34 9.53
N GLY A 126 -7.07 2.99 8.24
CA GLY A 126 -8.15 3.36 7.32
C GLY A 126 -9.49 2.74 7.73
N GLY A 127 -9.48 1.47 8.13
CA GLY A 127 -10.66 0.77 8.67
C GLY A 127 -11.17 1.41 9.97
N GLU A 128 -10.29 1.76 10.90
CA GLU A 128 -10.68 2.46 12.14
C GLU A 128 -11.34 3.81 11.84
N LEU A 129 -10.82 4.58 10.88
CA LEU A 129 -11.42 5.85 10.45
C LEU A 129 -12.87 5.66 9.97
N VAL A 130 -13.13 4.61 9.20
CA VAL A 130 -14.46 4.29 8.69
C VAL A 130 -15.38 3.74 9.80
N HIS A 131 -14.94 2.70 10.52
CA HIS A 131 -15.81 1.93 11.42
C HIS A 131 -15.97 2.54 12.80
N ARG A 132 -14.92 3.16 13.35
CA ARG A 132 -14.96 3.74 14.70
C ARG A 132 -15.41 5.21 14.68
N PHE A 133 -14.96 5.96 13.68
CA PHE A 133 -15.21 7.40 13.59
C PHE A 133 -16.27 7.77 12.55
N ASN A 134 -16.87 6.79 11.88
CA ASN A 134 -17.96 6.96 10.90
C ASN A 134 -17.60 7.95 9.77
N LEU A 135 -16.34 7.95 9.32
CA LEU A 135 -15.95 8.75 8.15
C LEU A 135 -16.69 8.26 6.90
N PRO A 136 -17.07 9.17 5.99
CA PRO A 136 -17.93 8.83 4.85
C PRO A 136 -17.28 7.79 3.93
N VAL A 137 -18.05 6.76 3.54
CA VAL A 137 -17.67 5.75 2.55
C VAL A 137 -18.76 5.66 1.48
N GLY A 138 -18.40 5.84 0.20
CA GLY A 138 -19.31 5.66 -0.93
C GLY A 138 -20.61 6.50 -0.91
N PRO A 139 -21.46 6.39 -1.96
CA PRO A 139 -22.84 6.88 -1.91
C PRO A 139 -23.67 6.16 -0.85
#